data_AF-A0A6G7XNY6-F1
#
_entry.id   AF-A0A6G7XNY6-F1
#
_cell.length_a   1.000
_cell.length_b   1.000
_cell.length_c   1.000
_cell.angle_alpha   90.00
_cell.angle_beta   90.00
_cell.angle_gamma   90.00
#
_symmetry.space_group_name_H-M   'P 1'
#
loop_
_entity.id
_entity.type
_entity.pdbx_description
1 polymer ?
#
loop_
_entity_poly.entity_id
_entity_poly.type
_entity_poly.pdbx_seq_one_letter_code
_entity_poly.pdbx_strand_id
1 'polypeptide(L)'
;MSTSSPVRATQPPLPEQHPTHPVTPGHLTWLSSQVVEWQREGLIAPWQAQALVTRYHATRTLGLARLLLALGAVFVGFGLIWLVAANLDRFTPLTRFGVVATIWVAVTVGAELLAARRAHGGPVPSPVVHAGRLLAALLFGAVVFQAAQSLQVPAYEPRLVGVWALGALLHGYLVRAAAPVVLGVTAGFTWLVWSAALDEPTVLGILLVICAAGVGAVAVATLHDRSGPRPAGAPDLASPWRVAGVVVLLGALFAAALPFVEGHAAVWTPRLVTTVVVATLLALAAVVVTLRSPVEPVETRRRLAWEPLAALGVTGLAVVLVLWDAGADASDVGLVDWAHAAVAVLGYLAVSAGVAALGVLRDRTELTVIALVALVLFTTVQSFAVFAQIIDGAWLFLLMGLILAGSGWLADRGRRQLAKTLGDDSPGAVRPTASDSTVRPEQGDLR
;
A
#
# COMPACT_ATOMS: atom_id res chain seq x y z
N MET A 1 67.95 32.71 -26.88
CA MET A 1 67.29 32.35 -25.61
C MET A 1 65.84 32.84 -25.71
N SER A 2 64.92 31.95 -26.09
CA SER A 2 63.48 32.21 -26.10
C SER A 2 62.85 31.37 -25.00
N THR A 3 62.32 32.03 -23.98
CA THR A 3 61.61 31.41 -22.86
C THR A 3 60.14 31.20 -23.26
N SER A 4 59.77 29.95 -23.51
CA SER A 4 58.39 29.50 -23.68
C SER A 4 57.67 29.50 -22.32
N SER A 5 56.66 30.35 -22.17
CA SER A 5 55.72 30.29 -21.05
C SER A 5 54.78 29.07 -21.22
N PRO A 6 54.54 28.27 -20.17
CA PRO A 6 53.57 27.19 -20.24
C PRO A 6 52.14 27.76 -20.25
N VAL A 7 51.36 27.37 -21.25
CA VAL A 7 49.92 27.63 -21.35
C VAL A 7 49.25 27.02 -20.13
N ARG A 8 48.79 27.87 -19.20
CA ARG A 8 47.94 27.49 -18.08
C ARG A 8 46.59 27.06 -18.66
N ALA A 9 46.33 25.75 -18.67
CA ALA A 9 45.02 25.22 -19.00
C ALA A 9 43.98 25.86 -18.08
N THR A 10 43.13 26.70 -18.65
CA THR A 10 41.99 27.32 -17.97
C THR A 10 41.06 26.24 -17.46
N GLN A 11 40.99 26.11 -16.13
CA GLN A 11 39.92 25.39 -15.44
C GLN A 11 38.57 25.91 -15.96
N PRO A 12 37.65 25.05 -16.41
CA PRO A 12 36.32 25.50 -16.81
C PRO A 12 35.62 26.16 -15.61
N PRO A 13 34.78 27.18 -15.85
CA PRO A 13 34.03 27.85 -14.78
C PRO A 13 33.19 26.83 -13.99
N LEU A 14 33.07 27.06 -12.68
CA LEU A 14 32.23 26.27 -11.77
C LEU A 14 30.83 26.11 -12.39
N PRO A 15 30.28 24.88 -12.45
CA PRO A 15 29.02 24.64 -13.12
C PRO A 15 27.91 25.47 -12.47
N GLU A 16 27.17 26.21 -13.30
CA GLU A 16 25.88 26.78 -12.93
C GLU A 16 25.06 25.71 -12.21
N GLN A 17 24.40 26.07 -11.11
CA GLN A 17 23.53 25.17 -10.36
C GLN A 17 22.35 24.76 -11.24
N HIS A 18 22.53 23.71 -12.03
CA HIS A 18 21.47 23.14 -12.83
C HIS A 18 20.37 22.60 -11.91
N PRO A 19 19.09 22.81 -12.26
CA PRO A 19 17.98 22.29 -11.48
C PRO A 19 18.11 20.77 -11.33
N THR A 20 18.08 20.30 -10.09
CA THR A 20 18.21 18.87 -9.78
C THR A 20 16.88 18.16 -9.98
N HIS A 21 16.93 16.96 -10.55
CA HIS A 21 15.77 16.13 -10.85
C HIS A 21 15.51 15.13 -9.72
N PRO A 22 14.29 15.08 -9.15
CA PRO A 22 13.95 14.09 -8.14
C PRO A 22 13.79 12.71 -8.78
N VAL A 23 14.40 11.68 -8.19
CA VAL A 23 14.28 10.27 -8.60
C VAL A 23 14.01 9.36 -7.40
N THR A 24 13.45 8.17 -7.66
CA THR A 24 13.29 7.15 -6.61
C THR A 24 14.66 6.65 -6.15
N PRO A 25 14.78 6.19 -4.88
CA PRO A 25 16.05 5.64 -4.40
C PRO A 25 16.58 4.51 -5.27
N GLY A 26 15.72 3.59 -5.72
CA GLY A 26 16.09 2.49 -6.62
C GLY A 26 16.64 2.96 -7.96
N HIS A 27 16.02 3.97 -8.59
CA HIS A 27 16.55 4.56 -9.82
C HIS A 27 17.86 5.31 -9.60
N LEU A 28 18.04 5.98 -8.45
CA LEU A 28 19.32 6.62 -8.15
C LEU A 28 20.42 5.57 -7.97
N THR A 29 20.11 4.45 -7.30
CA THR A 29 21.06 3.33 -7.13
C THR A 29 21.41 2.70 -8.47
N TRP A 30 20.43 2.42 -9.33
CA TRP A 30 20.66 1.92 -10.68
C TRP A 30 21.49 2.91 -11.53
N LEU A 31 21.14 4.20 -11.50
CA LEU A 31 21.88 5.22 -12.24
C LEU A 31 23.31 5.32 -11.75
N SER A 32 23.52 5.27 -10.42
CA SER A 32 24.86 5.29 -9.85
C SER A 32 25.70 4.08 -10.27
N SER A 33 25.10 2.88 -10.40
CA SER A 33 25.81 1.70 -10.87
C SER A 33 26.12 1.78 -12.36
N GLN A 34 25.18 2.26 -13.18
CA GLN A 34 25.39 2.44 -14.63
C GLN A 34 26.45 3.51 -14.93
N VAL A 35 26.48 4.60 -14.18
CA VAL A 35 27.51 5.65 -14.33
C VAL A 35 28.91 5.10 -14.05
N VAL A 36 29.05 4.22 -13.06
CA VAL A 36 30.34 3.55 -12.78
C VAL A 36 30.74 2.62 -13.92
N GLU A 37 29.78 1.90 -14.51
CA GLU A 37 30.01 0.99 -15.63
C GLU A 37 30.43 1.76 -16.90
N TRP A 38 29.70 2.83 -17.25
CA TRP A 38 30.05 3.71 -18.37
C TRP A 38 31.40 4.40 -18.20
N GLN A 39 31.79 4.71 -16.96
CA GLN A 39 33.12 5.25 -16.68
C GLN A 39 34.22 4.20 -16.88
N ARG A 40 33.98 2.93 -16.49
CA ARG A 40 34.91 1.81 -16.71
C ARG A 40 35.07 1.47 -18.19
N GLU A 41 34.00 1.58 -18.96
CA GLU A 41 33.99 1.39 -20.42
C GLU A 41 34.60 2.58 -21.19
N GLY A 42 34.95 3.66 -20.49
CA GLY A 42 35.52 4.87 -21.10
C GLY A 42 34.53 5.69 -21.91
N LEU A 43 33.22 5.44 -21.77
CA LEU A 43 32.15 6.17 -22.45
C LEU A 43 31.97 7.59 -21.88
N ILE A 44 32.30 7.79 -20.60
CA ILE A 44 32.20 9.08 -19.91
C ILE A 44 33.43 9.37 -19.05
N ALA A 45 33.80 10.65 -18.95
CA ALA A 45 34.89 11.12 -18.11
C ALA A 45 34.48 11.23 -16.62
N PRO A 46 35.43 11.18 -15.66
CA PRO A 46 35.12 11.23 -14.23
C PRO A 46 34.31 12.47 -13.81
N TRP A 47 34.60 13.63 -14.40
CA TRP A 47 33.86 14.86 -14.12
C TRP A 47 32.43 14.83 -14.69
N GLN A 48 32.19 14.13 -15.81
CA GLN A 48 30.86 13.93 -16.39
C GLN A 48 30.03 12.99 -15.51
N ALA A 49 30.63 11.92 -15.00
CA ALA A 49 30.00 11.01 -14.06
C ALA A 49 29.50 11.74 -12.81
N GLN A 50 30.35 12.59 -12.23
CA GLN A 50 30.02 13.35 -11.02
C GLN A 50 28.93 14.39 -11.29
N ALA A 51 28.98 15.07 -12.44
CA ALA A 51 27.94 16.00 -12.89
C ALA A 51 26.60 15.31 -13.17
N LEU A 52 26.61 14.07 -13.68
CA LEU A 52 25.40 13.31 -13.97
C LEU A 52 24.69 12.92 -12.67
N VAL A 53 25.41 12.38 -11.68
CA VAL A 53 24.81 11.96 -10.41
C VAL A 53 24.32 13.15 -9.60
N THR A 54 25.06 14.26 -9.56
CA THR A 54 24.63 15.47 -8.83
C THR A 54 23.39 16.14 -9.42
N ARG A 55 23.05 15.87 -10.69
CA ARG A 55 21.79 16.29 -11.28
C ARG A 55 20.57 15.55 -10.73
N TYR A 56 20.74 14.44 -10.02
CA TYR A 56 19.64 13.64 -9.48
C TYR A 56 19.72 13.55 -7.95
N HIS A 57 18.58 13.65 -7.27
CA HIS A 57 18.51 13.47 -5.82
C HIS A 57 17.43 12.46 -5.44
N ALA A 58 17.77 11.58 -4.49
CA ALA A 58 16.82 10.60 -3.95
C ALA A 58 15.81 11.32 -3.08
N THR A 59 14.54 11.29 -3.49
CA THR A 59 13.45 11.83 -2.67
C THR A 59 12.68 10.67 -2.06
N ARG A 60 12.70 10.54 -0.73
CA ARG A 60 11.78 9.63 -0.02
C ARG A 60 10.42 10.31 0.06
N THR A 61 9.44 9.78 -0.67
CA THR A 61 8.14 10.42 -0.93
C THR A 61 7.13 10.35 0.21
N LEU A 62 7.46 9.73 1.34
CA LEU A 62 6.70 9.83 2.59
C LEU A 62 7.26 10.99 3.44
N GLY A 63 7.04 12.22 2.99
CA GLY A 63 7.37 13.38 3.80
C GLY A 63 6.57 13.35 5.10
N LEU A 64 7.24 13.38 6.26
CA LEU A 64 6.61 13.41 7.59
C LEU A 64 5.44 14.40 7.66
N ALA A 65 5.57 15.57 7.02
CA ALA A 65 4.52 16.57 6.89
C ALA A 65 3.23 16.03 6.21
N ARG A 66 3.34 15.21 5.16
CA ARG A 66 2.18 14.59 4.51
C ARG A 66 1.49 13.60 5.44
N LEU A 67 2.27 12.78 6.16
CA LEU A 67 1.72 11.82 7.13
C LEU A 67 1.00 12.54 8.27
N LEU A 68 1.63 13.56 8.86
CA LEU A 68 1.06 14.38 9.93
C LEU A 68 -0.19 15.12 9.47
N LEU A 69 -0.20 15.69 8.26
CA LEU A 69 -1.38 16.37 7.72
C LEU A 69 -2.53 15.41 7.41
N ALA A 70 -2.23 14.22 6.86
CA ALA A 70 -3.25 13.21 6.61
C ALA A 70 -3.83 12.67 7.93
N LEU A 71 -2.97 12.36 8.90
CA LEU A 71 -3.38 11.89 10.22
C LEU A 71 -4.17 12.98 10.98
N GLY A 72 -3.73 14.24 10.89
CA GLY A 72 -4.46 15.39 11.42
C GLY A 72 -5.83 15.55 10.77
N ALA A 73 -5.95 15.41 9.44
CA ALA A 73 -7.23 15.42 8.75
C ALA A 73 -8.16 14.28 9.22
N VAL A 74 -7.60 13.08 9.44
CA VAL A 74 -8.36 11.93 9.99
C VAL A 74 -8.85 12.22 11.40
N PHE A 75 -7.97 12.69 12.29
CA PHE A 75 -8.35 13.03 13.66
C PHE A 75 -9.36 14.17 13.75
N VAL A 76 -9.22 15.21 12.92
CA VAL A 76 -10.20 16.31 12.86
C VAL A 76 -11.54 15.78 12.33
N GLY A 77 -11.53 14.94 11.30
CA GLY A 77 -12.75 14.31 10.77
C GLY A 77 -13.49 13.49 11.83
N PHE A 78 -12.80 12.56 12.48
CA PHE A 78 -13.38 11.75 13.56
C PHE A 78 -13.75 12.58 14.79
N GLY A 79 -12.92 13.54 15.17
CA GLY A 79 -13.16 14.44 16.28
C GLY A 79 -14.41 15.28 16.08
N LEU A 80 -14.69 15.74 14.87
CA LEU A 80 -15.91 16.49 14.58
C LEU A 80 -17.16 15.60 14.63
N ILE A 81 -17.07 14.37 14.10
CA ILE A 81 -18.14 13.36 14.24
C ILE A 81 -18.45 13.14 15.73
N TRP A 82 -17.41 12.97 16.55
CA TRP A 82 -17.55 12.74 17.98
C TRP A 82 -18.07 13.97 18.75
N LEU A 83 -17.62 15.18 18.40
CA LEU A 83 -18.06 16.42 19.04
C LEU A 83 -19.56 16.65 18.87
N VAL A 84 -20.11 16.33 17.69
CA VAL A 84 -21.55 16.41 17.44
C VAL A 84 -22.29 15.29 18.16
N ALA A 85 -21.72 14.09 18.20
CA ALA A 85 -22.26 12.95 18.94
C ALA A 85 -22.24 13.14 20.48
N ALA A 86 -21.30 13.91 21.03
CA ALA A 86 -21.22 14.16 22.47
C ALA A 86 -22.13 15.31 22.93
N ASN A 87 -22.51 16.22 22.02
CA ASN A 87 -23.37 17.37 22.31
C ASN A 87 -24.81 17.18 21.81
N LEU A 88 -25.26 15.93 21.61
CA LEU A 88 -26.58 15.65 21.04
C LEU A 88 -27.68 16.36 21.85
N ASP A 89 -27.65 16.27 23.18
CA ASP A 89 -28.75 16.70 24.05
C ASP A 89 -29.08 18.20 23.97
N ARG A 90 -28.16 19.03 23.47
CA ARG A 90 -28.30 20.50 23.44
C ARG A 90 -28.83 21.06 22.12
N PHE A 91 -28.88 20.26 21.04
CA PHE A 91 -29.26 20.72 19.71
C PHE A 91 -30.37 19.87 19.10
N THR A 92 -31.25 20.49 18.32
CA THR A 92 -32.21 19.72 17.50
C THR A 92 -31.47 18.94 16.40
N PRO A 93 -31.99 17.79 15.93
CA PRO A 93 -31.35 17.01 14.87
C PRO A 93 -31.05 17.81 13.61
N LEU A 94 -31.99 18.66 13.17
CA LEU A 94 -31.84 19.53 11.99
C LEU A 94 -30.71 20.56 12.17
N THR A 95 -30.56 21.14 13.37
CA THR A 95 -29.47 22.07 13.65
C THR A 95 -28.12 21.37 13.56
N ARG A 96 -27.99 20.17 14.13
CA ARG A 96 -26.74 19.38 14.05
C ARG A 96 -26.39 19.05 12.61
N PHE A 97 -27.36 18.59 11.82
CA PHE A 97 -27.19 18.35 10.39
C PHE A 97 -26.72 19.62 9.65
N GLY A 98 -27.40 20.75 9.86
CA GLY A 98 -27.06 22.01 9.22
C GLY A 98 -25.64 22.47 9.53
N VAL A 99 -25.20 22.35 10.79
CA VAL A 99 -23.83 22.68 11.21
C VAL A 99 -22.80 21.77 10.52
N VAL A 100 -23.00 20.45 10.56
CA VAL A 100 -22.07 19.50 9.94
C VAL A 100 -22.01 19.69 8.43
N ALA A 101 -23.16 19.87 7.77
CA ALA A 101 -23.24 20.13 6.34
C ALA A 101 -22.55 21.44 5.95
N THR A 102 -22.71 22.51 6.74
CA THR A 102 -22.03 23.79 6.49
C THR A 102 -20.51 23.65 6.61
N ILE A 103 -20.03 22.95 7.64
CA ILE A 103 -18.59 22.69 7.81
C ILE A 103 -18.06 21.85 6.65
N TRP A 104 -18.78 20.80 6.25
CA TRP A 104 -18.41 19.98 5.10
C TRP A 104 -18.31 20.80 3.81
N VAL A 105 -19.31 21.65 3.51
CA VAL A 105 -19.29 22.54 2.34
C VAL A 105 -18.11 23.52 2.42
N ALA A 106 -17.89 24.16 3.56
CA ALA A 106 -16.79 25.11 3.75
C ALA A 106 -15.41 24.45 3.54
N VAL A 107 -15.21 23.24 4.06
CA VAL A 107 -13.96 22.48 3.86
C VAL A 107 -13.80 22.04 2.42
N THR A 108 -14.87 21.58 1.77
CA THR A 108 -14.85 21.16 0.36
C THR A 108 -14.50 22.33 -0.55
N VAL A 109 -15.19 23.46 -0.40
CA VAL A 109 -14.90 24.68 -1.16
C VAL A 109 -13.51 25.22 -0.85
N GLY A 110 -13.11 25.23 0.42
CA GLY A 110 -11.78 25.67 0.84
C GLY A 110 -10.65 24.84 0.23
N ALA A 111 -10.79 23.51 0.21
CA ALA A 111 -9.83 22.61 -0.41
C ALA A 111 -9.69 22.85 -1.92
N GLU A 112 -10.80 23.06 -2.63
CA GLU A 112 -10.77 23.34 -4.07
C GLU A 112 -10.26 24.75 -4.39
N LEU A 113 -10.54 25.74 -3.54
CA LEU A 113 -9.96 27.08 -3.68
C LEU A 113 -8.43 27.05 -3.50
N LEU A 114 -7.93 26.28 -2.53
CA LEU A 114 -6.49 26.06 -2.34
C LEU A 114 -5.86 25.34 -3.54
N ALA A 115 -6.56 24.35 -4.11
CA ALA A 115 -6.14 23.67 -5.32
C ALA A 115 -6.06 24.63 -6.53
N ALA A 116 -7.07 25.47 -6.72
CA ALA A 116 -7.12 26.46 -7.77
C ALA A 116 -5.98 27.50 -7.62
N ARG A 117 -5.73 28.01 -6.42
CA ARG A 117 -4.62 28.94 -6.15
C ARG A 117 -3.27 28.32 -6.49
N ARG A 118 -3.07 27.04 -6.17
CA ARG A 118 -1.86 26.30 -6.52
C ARG A 118 -1.69 26.16 -8.03
N ALA A 119 -2.77 25.86 -8.76
CA ALA A 119 -2.75 25.72 -10.21
C ALA A 119 -2.32 27.03 -10.91
N HIS A 120 -2.64 28.18 -10.32
CA HIS A 120 -2.25 29.51 -10.81
C HIS A 120 -0.88 29.99 -10.26
N GLY A 121 -0.04 29.07 -9.75
CA GLY A 121 1.33 29.39 -9.29
C GLY A 121 1.44 29.88 -7.85
N GLY A 122 0.37 29.81 -7.05
CA GLY A 122 0.41 30.19 -5.64
C GLY A 122 1.27 29.26 -4.76
N PRO A 123 1.79 29.74 -3.61
CA PRO A 123 2.75 29.02 -2.76
C PRO A 123 2.13 27.89 -1.91
N VAL A 124 0.94 27.40 -2.25
CA VAL A 124 0.21 26.41 -1.44
C VAL A 124 0.88 25.03 -1.55
N PRO A 125 1.34 24.42 -0.45
CA PRO A 125 1.95 23.09 -0.51
C PRO A 125 0.96 22.03 -0.95
N SER A 126 1.39 21.13 -1.85
CA SER A 126 0.59 19.99 -2.34
C SER A 126 -0.06 19.17 -1.20
N PRO A 127 0.64 18.81 -0.11
CA PRO A 127 0.05 18.00 0.97
C PRO A 127 -1.17 18.63 1.64
N VAL A 128 -1.24 19.97 1.71
CA VAL A 128 -2.37 20.68 2.36
C VAL A 128 -3.66 20.50 1.55
N VAL A 129 -3.57 20.60 0.22
CA VAL A 129 -4.71 20.35 -0.67
C VAL A 129 -5.21 18.91 -0.54
N HIS A 130 -4.29 17.95 -0.48
CA HIS A 130 -4.65 16.54 -0.31
C HIS A 130 -5.31 16.26 1.04
N ALA A 131 -4.80 16.86 2.12
CA ALA A 131 -5.40 16.75 3.45
C ALA A 131 -6.79 17.40 3.50
N GLY A 132 -6.97 18.57 2.88
CA GLY A 132 -8.28 19.22 2.78
C GLY A 132 -9.30 18.37 2.03
N ARG A 133 -8.92 17.76 0.90
CA ARG A 133 -9.78 16.84 0.13
C ARG A 133 -10.11 15.56 0.90
N LEU A 134 -9.16 15.00 1.65
CA LEU A 134 -9.40 13.86 2.54
C LEU A 134 -10.39 14.24 3.66
N LEU A 135 -10.17 15.40 4.31
CA LEU A 135 -11.07 15.90 5.35
C LEU A 135 -12.48 16.12 4.81
N ALA A 136 -12.62 16.72 3.63
CA ALA A 136 -13.93 16.86 2.97
C ALA A 136 -14.61 15.51 2.74
N ALA A 137 -13.87 14.47 2.32
CA ALA A 137 -14.42 13.13 2.12
C ALA A 137 -14.81 12.43 3.45
N LEU A 138 -14.08 12.67 4.54
CA LEU A 138 -14.43 12.20 5.90
C LEU A 138 -15.70 12.91 6.41
N LEU A 139 -15.76 14.23 6.26
CA LEU A 139 -16.89 15.05 6.67
C LEU A 139 -18.16 14.72 5.88
N PHE A 140 -18.04 14.28 4.62
CA PHE A 140 -19.18 13.75 3.89
C PHE A 140 -19.81 12.53 4.59
N GLY A 141 -18.99 11.63 5.16
CA GLY A 141 -19.48 10.53 6.00
C GLY A 141 -20.25 11.05 7.22
N ALA A 142 -19.71 12.07 7.90
CA ALA A 142 -20.40 12.72 9.01
C ALA A 142 -21.78 13.26 8.59
N VAL A 143 -21.88 13.90 7.42
CA VAL A 143 -23.15 14.38 6.86
C VAL A 143 -24.13 13.23 6.61
N VAL A 144 -23.67 12.11 6.02
CA VAL A 144 -24.52 10.93 5.75
C VAL A 144 -25.09 10.35 7.06
N PHE A 145 -24.25 10.09 8.05
CA PHE A 145 -24.70 9.55 9.34
C PHE A 145 -25.58 10.54 10.11
N GLN A 146 -25.28 11.83 10.03
CA GLN A 146 -26.11 12.86 10.68
C GLN A 146 -27.48 13.02 10.00
N ALA A 147 -27.53 12.90 8.68
CA ALA A 147 -28.79 12.89 7.93
C ALA A 147 -29.64 11.67 8.32
N ALA A 148 -29.04 10.49 8.41
CA ALA A 148 -29.70 9.26 8.84
C ALA A 148 -30.33 9.41 10.23
N GLN A 149 -29.57 9.93 11.21
CA GLN A 149 -30.09 10.20 12.56
C GLN A 149 -31.25 11.22 12.54
N SER A 150 -31.15 12.26 11.71
CA SER A 150 -32.20 13.28 11.59
C SER A 150 -33.49 12.74 10.97
N LEU A 151 -33.37 11.75 10.09
CA LEU A 151 -34.47 11.03 9.45
C LEU A 151 -34.91 9.78 10.24
N GLN A 152 -34.38 9.57 11.45
CA GLN A 152 -34.68 8.40 12.30
C GLN A 152 -34.36 7.04 11.64
N VAL A 153 -33.41 7.03 10.70
CA VAL A 153 -32.88 5.78 10.14
C VAL A 153 -32.00 5.10 11.19
N PRO A 154 -32.08 3.75 11.36
CA PRO A 154 -31.23 3.01 12.29
C PRO A 154 -29.73 3.30 12.09
N ALA A 155 -29.02 3.56 13.20
CA ALA A 155 -27.60 3.93 13.15
C ALA A 155 -26.68 2.78 12.71
N TYR A 156 -27.11 1.52 12.89
CA TYR A 156 -26.35 0.32 12.59
C TYR A 156 -26.71 -0.28 11.21
N GLU A 157 -26.92 0.59 10.21
CA GLU A 157 -27.30 0.18 8.87
C GLU A 157 -26.08 0.21 7.92
N PRO A 158 -25.63 -0.92 7.35
CA PRO A 158 -24.46 -0.97 6.47
C PRO A 158 -24.58 -0.02 5.27
N ARG A 159 -25.81 0.19 4.77
CA ARG A 159 -26.08 1.05 3.60
C ARG A 159 -25.55 2.46 3.77
N LEU A 160 -25.48 2.98 5.00
CA LEU A 160 -24.91 4.30 5.29
C LEU A 160 -23.42 4.37 4.94
N VAL A 161 -22.67 3.31 5.27
CA VAL A 161 -21.25 3.17 4.89
C VAL A 161 -21.13 3.06 3.37
N GLY A 162 -22.05 2.36 2.70
CA GLY A 162 -22.08 2.27 1.23
C GLY A 162 -22.30 3.62 0.54
N VAL A 163 -23.23 4.44 1.04
CA VAL A 163 -23.46 5.81 0.54
C VAL A 163 -22.24 6.70 0.77
N TRP A 164 -21.63 6.60 1.96
CA TRP A 164 -20.38 7.31 2.26
C TRP A 164 -19.25 6.93 1.29
N ALA A 165 -19.06 5.62 1.07
CA ALA A 165 -18.07 5.09 0.14
C ALA A 165 -18.27 5.63 -1.28
N LEU A 166 -19.52 5.59 -1.78
CA LEU A 166 -19.86 6.10 -3.11
C LEU A 166 -19.53 7.60 -3.24
N GLY A 167 -19.89 8.42 -2.26
CA GLY A 167 -19.60 9.86 -2.31
C GLY A 167 -18.10 10.17 -2.18
N ALA A 168 -17.36 9.41 -1.37
CA ALA A 168 -15.91 9.56 -1.27
C ALA A 168 -15.19 9.17 -2.57
N LEU A 169 -15.62 8.08 -3.22
CA LEU A 169 -15.14 7.68 -4.54
C LEU A 169 -15.47 8.73 -5.59
N LEU A 170 -16.74 9.18 -5.67
CA LEU A 170 -17.17 10.21 -6.60
C LEU A 170 -16.35 11.48 -6.44
N HIS A 171 -16.18 11.95 -5.20
CA HIS A 171 -15.34 13.10 -4.89
C HIS A 171 -13.90 12.89 -5.39
N GLY A 172 -13.28 11.75 -5.04
CA GLY A 172 -11.90 11.42 -5.46
C GLY A 172 -11.70 11.38 -6.97
N TYR A 173 -12.69 10.87 -7.72
CA TYR A 173 -12.69 10.83 -9.17
C TYR A 173 -12.88 12.20 -9.81
N LEU A 174 -13.81 13.01 -9.30
CA LEU A 174 -14.08 14.36 -9.80
C LEU A 174 -12.88 15.29 -9.61
N VAL A 175 -12.26 15.27 -8.42
CA VAL A 175 -11.14 16.16 -8.10
C VAL A 175 -9.78 15.57 -8.44
N ARG A 176 -9.76 14.33 -8.96
CA ARG A 176 -8.57 13.54 -9.24
C ARG A 176 -7.61 13.56 -8.05
N ALA A 177 -8.01 12.94 -6.94
CA ALA A 177 -7.20 12.83 -5.73
C ALA A 177 -7.23 11.41 -5.18
N ALA A 178 -6.06 10.86 -4.85
CA ALA A 178 -5.95 9.50 -4.33
C ALA A 178 -6.52 9.35 -2.93
N ALA A 179 -6.40 10.36 -2.05
CA ALA A 179 -6.81 10.22 -0.64
C ALA A 179 -8.32 9.98 -0.45
N PRO A 180 -9.24 10.71 -1.12
CA PRO A 180 -10.66 10.37 -1.10
C PRO A 180 -10.96 9.00 -1.73
N VAL A 181 -10.20 8.59 -2.77
CA VAL A 181 -10.36 7.25 -3.35
C VAL A 181 -9.95 6.16 -2.35
N VAL A 182 -8.84 6.32 -1.64
CA VAL A 182 -8.42 5.39 -0.57
C VAL A 182 -9.55 5.26 0.46
N LEU A 183 -10.08 6.38 0.96
CA LEU A 183 -11.19 6.36 1.91
C LEU A 183 -12.43 5.67 1.34
N GLY A 184 -12.82 6.00 0.11
CA GLY A 184 -13.99 5.43 -0.55
C GLY A 184 -13.86 3.93 -0.83
N VAL A 185 -12.68 3.47 -1.23
CA VAL A 185 -12.38 2.04 -1.39
C VAL A 185 -12.44 1.34 -0.04
N THR A 186 -11.78 1.87 1.00
CA THR A 186 -11.82 1.28 2.35
C THR A 186 -13.25 1.19 2.87
N ALA A 187 -14.01 2.29 2.84
CA ALA A 187 -15.41 2.30 3.26
C ALA A 187 -16.28 1.34 2.42
N GLY A 188 -16.04 1.28 1.11
CA GLY A 188 -16.77 0.40 0.20
C GLY A 188 -16.57 -1.08 0.51
N PHE A 189 -15.32 -1.49 0.80
CA PHE A 189 -15.03 -2.85 1.22
C PHE A 189 -15.57 -3.16 2.62
N THR A 190 -15.50 -2.21 3.56
CA THR A 190 -16.14 -2.37 4.88
C THR A 190 -17.65 -2.58 4.75
N TRP A 191 -18.32 -1.75 3.94
CA TRP A 191 -19.74 -1.90 3.64
C TRP A 191 -20.04 -3.28 3.04
N LEU A 192 -19.27 -3.70 2.04
CA LEU A 192 -19.48 -4.95 1.35
C LEU A 192 -19.33 -6.15 2.28
N VAL A 193 -18.25 -6.21 3.06
CA VAL A 193 -18.02 -7.31 4.03
C VAL A 193 -19.12 -7.34 5.08
N TRP A 194 -19.46 -6.18 5.66
CA TRP A 194 -20.53 -6.10 6.66
C TRP A 194 -21.88 -6.55 6.08
N SER A 195 -22.24 -6.03 4.91
CA SER A 195 -23.51 -6.42 4.28
C SER A 195 -23.54 -7.90 3.88
N ALA A 196 -22.44 -8.46 3.35
CA ALA A 196 -22.37 -9.90 3.06
C ALA A 196 -22.57 -10.74 4.32
N ALA A 197 -21.94 -10.36 5.43
CA ALA A 197 -22.07 -11.08 6.71
C ALA A 197 -23.49 -11.05 7.29
N LEU A 198 -24.30 -10.05 6.97
CA LEU A 198 -25.69 -9.97 7.41
C LEU A 198 -26.68 -10.63 6.45
N ASP A 199 -26.40 -10.55 5.14
CA ASP A 199 -27.38 -10.89 4.10
C ASP A 199 -27.16 -12.28 3.47
N GLU A 200 -25.95 -12.83 3.54
CA GLU A 200 -25.65 -14.14 2.93
C GLU A 200 -25.82 -15.29 3.93
N PRO A 201 -26.58 -16.34 3.58
CA PRO A 201 -26.93 -17.42 4.52
C PRO A 201 -25.82 -18.47 4.68
N THR A 202 -24.78 -18.44 3.83
CA THR A 202 -23.73 -19.47 3.78
C THR A 202 -22.36 -18.83 3.73
N VAL A 203 -21.35 -19.49 4.32
CA VAL A 203 -19.95 -19.01 4.30
C VAL A 203 -19.43 -18.90 2.86
N LEU A 204 -19.76 -19.87 2.00
CA LEU A 204 -19.39 -19.81 0.58
C LEU A 204 -20.00 -18.58 -0.12
N GLY A 205 -21.26 -18.24 0.17
CA GLY A 205 -21.90 -17.02 -0.34
C GLY A 205 -21.16 -15.76 0.07
N ILE A 206 -20.82 -15.63 1.36
CA ILE A 206 -20.01 -14.52 1.90
C ILE A 206 -18.66 -14.44 1.17
N LEU A 207 -17.94 -15.56 1.06
CA LEU A 207 -16.64 -15.64 0.40
C LEU A 207 -16.72 -15.27 -1.08
N LEU A 208 -17.76 -15.70 -1.80
CA LEU A 208 -17.96 -15.35 -3.20
C LEU A 208 -18.21 -13.85 -3.39
N VAL A 209 -18.96 -13.18 -2.51
CA VAL A 209 -19.15 -11.72 -2.55
C VAL A 209 -17.82 -11.00 -2.32
N ILE A 210 -17.02 -11.45 -1.33
CA ILE A 210 -15.71 -10.89 -1.02
C ILE A 210 -14.72 -11.09 -2.19
N CYS A 211 -14.66 -12.30 -2.75
CA CYS A 211 -13.84 -12.62 -3.93
C CYS A 211 -14.26 -11.78 -5.15
N ALA A 212 -15.56 -11.68 -5.44
CA ALA A 212 -16.08 -10.87 -6.53
C ALA A 212 -15.69 -9.40 -6.38
N ALA A 213 -15.74 -8.85 -5.16
CA ALA A 213 -15.29 -7.49 -4.87
C ALA A 213 -13.78 -7.32 -5.11
N GLY A 214 -12.97 -8.30 -4.68
CA GLY A 214 -11.54 -8.33 -4.90
C GLY A 214 -11.17 -8.38 -6.39
N VAL A 215 -11.82 -9.25 -7.16
CA VAL A 215 -11.70 -9.34 -8.62
C VAL A 215 -12.09 -8.02 -9.28
N GLY A 216 -13.22 -7.44 -8.87
CA GLY A 216 -13.69 -6.14 -9.37
C GLY A 216 -12.67 -5.03 -9.12
N ALA A 217 -12.07 -4.97 -7.93
CA ALA A 217 -11.05 -3.97 -7.60
C ALA A 217 -9.76 -4.14 -8.41
N VAL A 218 -9.29 -5.38 -8.62
CA VAL A 218 -8.15 -5.64 -9.52
C VAL A 218 -8.48 -5.23 -10.96
N ALA A 219 -9.69 -5.54 -11.43
CA ALA A 219 -10.16 -5.13 -12.75
C ALA A 219 -10.20 -3.60 -12.89
N VAL A 220 -10.74 -2.87 -11.90
CA VAL A 220 -10.71 -1.41 -11.89
C VAL A 220 -9.27 -0.88 -11.89
N ALA A 221 -8.37 -1.45 -11.09
CA ALA A 221 -6.97 -1.03 -11.07
C ALA A 221 -6.28 -1.19 -12.43
N THR A 222 -6.50 -2.32 -13.11
CA THR A 222 -5.93 -2.55 -14.45
C THR A 222 -6.48 -1.58 -15.50
N LEU A 223 -7.78 -1.25 -15.41
CA LEU A 223 -8.41 -0.23 -16.25
C LEU A 223 -7.86 1.19 -16.01
N HIS A 224 -7.29 1.47 -14.83
CA HIS A 224 -6.63 2.76 -14.53
C HIS A 224 -5.18 2.82 -14.98
N ASP A 225 -4.49 1.68 -15.05
CA ASP A 225 -3.11 1.60 -15.53
C ASP A 225 -3.01 1.63 -17.06
N ARG A 226 -4.13 1.42 -17.79
CA ARG A 226 -4.15 1.41 -19.26
C ARG A 226 -3.91 2.77 -19.94
N SER A 227 -4.05 3.87 -19.21
CA SER A 227 -4.16 5.22 -19.80
C SER A 227 -2.84 5.80 -20.33
N GLY A 228 -1.79 4.98 -20.49
CA GLY A 228 -0.47 5.37 -20.99
C GLY A 228 0.35 6.16 -19.97
N PRO A 229 1.49 6.74 -20.40
CA PRO A 229 2.36 7.55 -19.56
C PRO A 229 1.57 8.69 -18.91
N ARG A 230 1.48 8.68 -17.58
CA ARG A 230 0.76 9.71 -16.83
C ARG A 230 1.51 11.04 -16.93
N PRO A 231 0.81 12.17 -17.16
CA PRO A 231 1.46 13.48 -17.06
C PRO A 231 2.06 13.65 -15.67
N ALA A 232 3.23 14.27 -15.60
CA ALA A 232 3.97 14.46 -14.36
C ALA A 232 3.07 15.13 -13.30
N GLY A 233 2.88 14.46 -12.16
CA GLY A 233 2.04 14.95 -11.06
C GLY A 233 0.58 14.50 -11.06
N ALA A 234 0.13 13.68 -12.03
CA ALA A 234 -1.20 13.05 -11.94
C ALA A 234 -1.27 12.05 -10.78
N PRO A 235 -2.40 11.99 -10.04
CA PRO A 235 -2.58 11.03 -8.95
C PRO A 235 -2.60 9.59 -9.47
N ASP A 236 -2.05 8.67 -8.69
CA ASP A 236 -2.19 7.24 -8.92
C ASP A 236 -3.50 6.74 -8.31
N LEU A 237 -4.53 6.64 -9.16
CA LEU A 237 -5.84 6.11 -8.75
C LEU A 237 -5.92 4.59 -8.86
N ALA A 238 -4.94 3.93 -9.50
CA ALA A 238 -4.94 2.46 -9.63
C ALA A 238 -4.51 1.79 -8.32
N SER A 239 -3.52 2.39 -7.63
CA SER A 239 -2.93 1.83 -6.41
C SER A 239 -3.95 1.49 -5.31
N PRO A 240 -4.91 2.38 -4.93
CA PRO A 240 -5.88 2.06 -3.87
C PRO A 240 -6.73 0.83 -4.18
N TRP A 241 -7.23 0.72 -5.42
CA TRP A 241 -8.02 -0.43 -5.87
C TRP A 241 -7.19 -1.71 -5.92
N ARG A 242 -5.94 -1.62 -6.37
CA ARG A 242 -5.02 -2.75 -6.45
C ARG A 242 -4.70 -3.31 -5.07
N VAL A 243 -4.33 -2.43 -4.13
CA VAL A 243 -4.04 -2.80 -2.74
C VAL A 243 -5.25 -3.45 -2.10
N ALA A 244 -6.42 -2.81 -2.21
CA ALA A 244 -7.63 -3.35 -1.60
C ALA A 244 -8.05 -4.69 -2.23
N GLY A 245 -8.00 -4.82 -3.55
CA GLY A 245 -8.30 -6.07 -4.25
C GLY A 245 -7.38 -7.22 -3.82
N VAL A 246 -6.07 -6.96 -3.73
CA VAL A 246 -5.09 -7.96 -3.27
C VAL A 246 -5.33 -8.36 -1.81
N VAL A 247 -5.50 -7.39 -0.91
CA VAL A 247 -5.76 -7.67 0.52
C VAL A 247 -7.02 -8.52 0.68
N VAL A 248 -8.08 -8.17 -0.04
CA VAL A 248 -9.38 -8.85 0.05
C VAL A 248 -9.33 -10.24 -0.55
N LEU A 249 -8.64 -10.44 -1.68
CA LEU A 249 -8.46 -11.78 -2.27
C LEU A 249 -7.59 -12.68 -1.40
N LEU A 250 -6.51 -12.15 -0.82
CA LEU A 250 -5.69 -12.89 0.13
C LEU A 250 -6.48 -13.23 1.40
N GLY A 251 -7.27 -12.30 1.92
CA GLY A 251 -8.15 -12.54 3.07
C GLY A 251 -9.23 -13.59 2.78
N ALA A 252 -9.83 -13.57 1.58
CA ALA A 252 -10.80 -14.58 1.17
C ALA A 252 -10.17 -15.96 0.99
N LEU A 253 -9.00 -16.04 0.36
CA LEU A 253 -8.25 -17.29 0.22
C LEU A 253 -7.77 -17.82 1.57
N PHE A 254 -7.33 -16.94 2.47
CA PHE A 254 -7.00 -17.28 3.86
C PHE A 254 -8.20 -17.92 4.54
N ALA A 255 -9.38 -17.28 4.45
CA ALA A 255 -10.58 -17.79 5.09
C ALA A 255 -11.03 -19.13 4.50
N ALA A 256 -10.94 -19.30 3.17
CA ALA A 256 -11.23 -20.56 2.48
C ALA A 256 -10.27 -21.70 2.86
N ALA A 257 -9.05 -21.38 3.31
CA ALA A 257 -8.04 -22.34 3.75
C ALA A 257 -8.16 -22.74 5.23
N LEU A 258 -9.18 -22.24 5.95
CA LEU A 258 -9.40 -22.60 7.35
C LEU A 258 -10.17 -23.94 7.44
N PRO A 259 -9.75 -24.85 8.33
CA PRO A 259 -10.32 -26.20 8.40
C PRO A 259 -11.75 -26.26 8.95
N PHE A 260 -12.26 -25.17 9.51
CA PHE A 260 -13.59 -25.08 10.13
C PHE A 260 -14.64 -24.43 9.23
N VAL A 261 -14.32 -24.19 7.96
CA VAL A 261 -15.30 -23.67 6.99
C VAL A 261 -16.03 -24.85 6.36
N GLU A 262 -17.25 -25.10 6.82
CA GLU A 262 -18.09 -26.17 6.28
C GLU A 262 -18.53 -25.86 4.84
N GLY A 263 -18.37 -26.85 3.96
CA GLY A 263 -18.61 -26.76 2.51
C GLY A 263 -20.07 -26.77 2.08
N HIS A 264 -20.96 -26.14 2.84
CA HIS A 264 -22.36 -26.00 2.44
C HIS A 264 -22.46 -25.24 1.12
N ALA A 265 -23.17 -25.83 0.15
CA ALA A 265 -23.38 -25.22 -1.15
C ALA A 265 -24.02 -23.83 -1.00
N ALA A 266 -23.54 -22.86 -1.78
CA ALA A 266 -24.05 -21.51 -1.73
C ALA A 266 -25.53 -21.46 -2.11
N VAL A 267 -26.32 -20.74 -1.32
CA VAL A 267 -27.68 -20.38 -1.72
C VAL A 267 -27.56 -19.23 -2.72
N TRP A 268 -27.93 -19.49 -3.98
CA TRP A 268 -27.84 -18.49 -5.04
C TRP A 268 -28.93 -17.42 -4.89
N THR A 269 -28.60 -16.36 -4.17
CA THR A 269 -29.44 -15.17 -4.08
C THR A 269 -29.28 -14.31 -5.34
N PRO A 270 -30.31 -13.53 -5.76
CA PRO A 270 -30.18 -12.60 -6.88
C PRO A 270 -29.02 -11.61 -6.69
N ARG A 271 -28.74 -11.22 -5.45
CA ARG A 271 -27.63 -10.32 -5.09
C ARG A 271 -26.27 -10.99 -5.29
N LEU A 272 -26.10 -12.22 -4.85
CA LEU A 272 -24.87 -12.99 -5.05
C LEU A 272 -24.60 -13.16 -6.55
N VAL A 273 -25.60 -13.62 -7.30
CA VAL A 273 -25.51 -13.82 -8.76
C VAL A 273 -25.11 -12.51 -9.45
N THR A 274 -25.80 -11.40 -9.15
CA THR A 274 -25.48 -10.10 -9.76
C THR A 274 -24.07 -9.63 -9.42
N THR A 275 -23.62 -9.79 -8.17
CA THR A 275 -22.27 -9.38 -7.75
C THR A 275 -21.19 -10.19 -8.48
N VAL A 276 -21.34 -11.51 -8.54
CA VAL A 276 -20.40 -12.40 -9.24
C VAL A 276 -20.36 -12.09 -10.73
N VAL A 277 -21.53 -12.00 -11.39
CA VAL A 277 -21.63 -11.71 -12.83
C VAL A 277 -21.00 -10.36 -13.16
N VAL A 278 -21.30 -9.31 -12.39
CA VAL A 278 -20.71 -7.97 -12.63
C VAL A 278 -19.19 -8.01 -12.46
N ALA A 279 -18.67 -8.66 -11.43
CA ALA A 279 -17.23 -8.78 -11.22
C ALA A 279 -16.54 -9.55 -12.35
N THR A 280 -17.12 -10.68 -12.78
CA THR A 280 -16.58 -11.48 -13.90
C THR A 280 -16.62 -10.70 -15.21
N LEU A 281 -17.74 -10.03 -15.54
CA LEU A 281 -17.85 -9.21 -16.73
C LEU A 281 -16.85 -8.04 -16.70
N LEU A 282 -16.66 -7.41 -15.54
CA LEU A 282 -15.69 -6.33 -15.38
C LEU A 282 -14.25 -6.82 -15.56
N ALA A 283 -13.91 -8.00 -15.02
CA ALA A 283 -12.61 -8.63 -15.22
C ALA A 283 -12.36 -8.98 -16.69
N LEU A 284 -13.34 -9.59 -17.37
CA LEU A 284 -13.26 -9.90 -18.79
C LEU A 284 -13.14 -8.64 -19.65
N ALA A 285 -13.92 -7.60 -19.34
CA ALA A 285 -13.82 -6.31 -20.01
C ALA A 285 -12.43 -5.69 -19.81
N ALA A 286 -11.88 -5.74 -18.59
CA ALA A 286 -10.54 -5.26 -18.30
C ALA A 286 -9.47 -5.98 -19.12
N VAL A 287 -9.54 -7.32 -19.23
CA VAL A 287 -8.67 -8.14 -20.08
C VAL A 287 -8.79 -7.72 -21.55
N VAL A 288 -10.01 -7.68 -22.09
CA VAL A 288 -10.25 -7.38 -23.50
C VAL A 288 -9.76 -5.97 -23.85
N VAL A 289 -10.06 -4.98 -23.00
CA VAL A 289 -9.65 -3.58 -23.21
C VAL A 289 -8.13 -3.42 -23.12
N THR A 290 -7.46 -4.09 -22.17
CA THR A 290 -5.98 -4.00 -22.07
C THR A 290 -5.28 -4.68 -23.24
N LEU A 291 -5.75 -5.86 -23.67
CA LEU A 291 -5.18 -6.55 -24.83
C LEU A 291 -5.38 -5.78 -26.15
N ARG A 292 -6.51 -5.10 -26.30
CA ARG A 292 -6.84 -4.28 -27.48
C ARG A 292 -6.21 -2.89 -27.47
N SER A 293 -5.55 -2.47 -26.39
CA SER A 293 -4.91 -1.15 -26.33
C SER A 293 -3.83 -1.01 -27.40
N PRO A 294 -3.89 0.01 -28.28
CA PRO A 294 -2.86 0.23 -29.30
C PRO A 294 -1.61 0.94 -28.76
N VAL A 295 -1.68 1.51 -27.54
CA VAL A 295 -0.68 2.44 -27.01
C VAL A 295 0.51 1.73 -26.35
N GLU A 296 0.29 0.53 -25.79
CA GLU A 296 1.29 -0.17 -24.97
C GLU A 296 1.99 -1.29 -25.74
N PRO A 297 3.29 -1.59 -25.45
CA PRO A 297 3.97 -2.77 -25.97
C PRO A 297 3.19 -4.05 -25.69
N VAL A 298 3.27 -5.04 -26.59
CA VAL A 298 2.53 -6.33 -26.48
C VAL A 298 2.83 -7.02 -25.14
N GLU A 299 4.08 -6.98 -24.70
CA GLU A 299 4.50 -7.62 -23.45
C GLU A 299 3.89 -6.95 -22.21
N THR A 300 3.89 -5.63 -22.16
CA THR A 300 3.23 -4.84 -21.10
C THR A 300 1.74 -5.16 -21.03
N ARG A 301 1.06 -5.21 -22.19
CA ARG A 301 -0.37 -5.56 -22.27
C ARG A 301 -0.67 -6.95 -21.73
N ARG A 302 0.13 -7.94 -22.12
CA ARG A 302 -0.02 -9.31 -21.61
C ARG A 302 0.18 -9.37 -20.10
N ARG A 303 1.20 -8.68 -19.57
CA ARG A 303 1.46 -8.62 -18.12
C ARG A 303 0.30 -7.97 -17.34
N LEU A 304 -0.30 -6.89 -17.85
CA LEU A 304 -1.48 -6.27 -17.21
C LEU A 304 -2.72 -7.16 -17.30
N ALA A 305 -2.97 -7.80 -18.43
CA ALA A 305 -4.14 -8.66 -18.64
C ALA A 305 -4.12 -9.92 -17.73
N TRP A 306 -2.94 -10.35 -17.28
CA TRP A 306 -2.81 -11.48 -16.37
C TRP A 306 -3.35 -11.21 -14.97
N GLU A 307 -3.45 -9.96 -14.53
CA GLU A 307 -3.88 -9.64 -13.15
C GLU A 307 -5.34 -9.98 -12.87
N PRO A 308 -6.33 -9.54 -13.69
CA PRO A 308 -7.72 -9.95 -13.48
C PRO A 308 -7.91 -11.46 -13.69
N LEU A 309 -7.13 -12.11 -14.57
CA LEU A 309 -7.14 -13.56 -14.75
C LEU A 309 -6.62 -14.29 -13.51
N ALA A 310 -5.51 -13.80 -12.92
CA ALA A 310 -4.97 -14.34 -11.67
C ALA A 310 -5.96 -14.15 -10.52
N ALA A 311 -6.65 -13.01 -10.44
CA ALA A 311 -7.70 -12.77 -9.44
C ALA A 311 -8.88 -13.77 -9.56
N LEU A 312 -9.30 -14.08 -10.80
CA LEU A 312 -10.28 -15.14 -11.05
C LEU A 312 -9.74 -16.52 -10.66
N GLY A 313 -8.46 -16.80 -10.93
CA GLY A 313 -7.80 -18.04 -10.51
C GLY A 313 -7.76 -18.21 -8.98
N VAL A 314 -7.45 -17.13 -8.24
CA VAL A 314 -7.49 -17.12 -6.76
C VAL A 314 -8.90 -17.39 -6.25
N THR A 315 -9.92 -16.80 -6.91
CA THR A 315 -11.32 -17.07 -6.58
C THR A 315 -11.68 -18.53 -6.82
N GLY A 316 -11.27 -19.11 -7.95
CA GLY A 316 -11.48 -20.53 -8.25
C GLY A 316 -10.83 -21.45 -7.23
N LEU A 317 -9.58 -21.16 -6.83
CA LEU A 317 -8.90 -21.89 -5.77
C LEU A 317 -9.64 -21.81 -4.43
N ALA A 318 -10.09 -20.61 -4.03
CA ALA A 318 -10.87 -20.44 -2.79
C ALA A 318 -12.19 -21.24 -2.82
N VAL A 319 -12.90 -21.24 -3.95
CA VAL A 319 -14.14 -22.03 -4.13
C VAL A 319 -13.85 -23.53 -4.03
N VAL A 320 -12.78 -24.01 -4.67
CA VAL A 320 -12.38 -25.42 -4.58
C VAL A 320 -12.05 -25.79 -3.14
N LEU A 321 -11.33 -24.96 -2.39
CA LEU A 321 -10.99 -25.25 -1.00
C LEU A 321 -12.23 -25.34 -0.09
N VAL A 322 -13.25 -24.52 -0.32
CA VAL A 322 -14.48 -24.55 0.49
C VAL A 322 -15.39 -25.72 0.10
N LEU A 323 -15.51 -26.04 -1.19
CA LEU A 323 -16.36 -27.13 -1.66
C LEU A 323 -15.72 -28.51 -1.50
N TRP A 324 -14.40 -28.55 -1.30
CA TRP A 324 -13.67 -29.78 -1.02
C TRP A 324 -13.87 -30.14 0.44
N ASP A 325 -14.87 -30.98 0.68
CA ASP A 325 -15.15 -31.58 1.98
C ASP A 325 -14.01 -32.55 2.35
N ALA A 326 -13.07 -32.07 3.14
CA ALA A 326 -12.08 -32.86 3.84
C ALA A 326 -12.64 -33.16 5.23
N GLY A 327 -12.67 -34.44 5.62
CA GLY A 327 -13.28 -34.88 6.87
C GLY A 327 -12.70 -34.13 8.06
N ALA A 328 -13.58 -33.54 8.89
CA ALA A 328 -13.17 -32.72 10.03
C ALA A 328 -12.71 -33.54 11.25
N ASP A 329 -12.70 -34.87 11.16
CA ASP A 329 -12.35 -35.75 12.26
C ASP A 329 -10.82 -35.82 12.43
N ALA A 330 -10.31 -35.00 13.36
CA ALA A 330 -8.90 -35.00 13.74
C ALA A 330 -8.38 -36.37 14.26
N SER A 331 -9.29 -37.28 14.62
CA SER A 331 -8.98 -38.65 15.03
C SER A 331 -8.79 -39.64 13.87
N ASP A 332 -9.19 -39.30 12.64
CA ASP A 332 -9.07 -40.15 11.46
C ASP A 332 -8.71 -39.32 10.22
N VAL A 333 -7.44 -38.87 10.16
CA VAL A 333 -6.93 -38.04 9.06
C VAL A 333 -6.58 -38.92 7.86
N GLY A 334 -7.38 -38.83 6.81
CA GLY A 334 -7.21 -39.56 5.56
C GLY A 334 -6.28 -38.87 4.55
N LEU A 335 -6.01 -39.55 3.43
CA LEU A 335 -5.23 -38.99 2.31
C LEU A 335 -5.90 -37.75 1.69
N VAL A 336 -7.23 -37.67 1.77
CA VAL A 336 -8.03 -36.53 1.25
C VAL A 336 -7.76 -35.27 2.07
N ASP A 337 -7.66 -35.39 3.39
CA ASP A 337 -7.44 -34.26 4.30
C ASP A 337 -6.02 -33.72 4.18
N TRP A 338 -5.04 -34.62 4.02
CA TRP A 338 -3.66 -34.26 3.68
C TRP A 338 -3.58 -33.53 2.34
N ALA A 339 -4.32 -33.99 1.33
CA ALA A 339 -4.34 -33.37 0.02
C ALA A 339 -4.97 -31.96 0.08
N HIS A 340 -6.10 -31.80 0.77
CA HIS A 340 -6.76 -30.52 0.98
C HIS A 340 -5.84 -29.52 1.70
N ALA A 341 -5.23 -29.93 2.82
CA ALA A 341 -4.29 -29.10 3.56
C ALA A 341 -3.06 -28.72 2.72
N ALA A 342 -2.49 -29.66 1.96
CA ALA A 342 -1.36 -29.39 1.08
C ALA A 342 -1.74 -28.37 -0.02
N VAL A 343 -2.91 -28.52 -0.65
CA VAL A 343 -3.40 -27.59 -1.68
C VAL A 343 -3.67 -26.21 -1.08
N ALA A 344 -4.26 -26.13 0.12
CA ALA A 344 -4.49 -24.87 0.82
C ALA A 344 -3.19 -24.13 1.10
N VAL A 345 -2.19 -24.81 1.69
CA VAL A 345 -0.89 -24.20 2.05
C VAL A 345 -0.09 -23.83 0.82
N LEU A 346 0.09 -24.75 -0.14
CA LEU A 346 0.87 -24.50 -1.35
C LEU A 346 0.20 -23.44 -2.23
N GLY A 347 -1.14 -23.47 -2.32
CA GLY A 347 -1.92 -22.48 -3.05
C GLY A 347 -1.77 -21.08 -2.44
N TYR A 348 -1.93 -20.96 -1.13
CA TYR A 348 -1.76 -19.67 -0.44
C TYR A 348 -0.33 -19.13 -0.56
N LEU A 349 0.67 -19.99 -0.42
CA LEU A 349 2.08 -19.64 -0.60
C LEU A 349 2.37 -19.17 -2.02
N ALA A 350 1.89 -19.89 -3.04
CA ALA A 350 2.08 -19.53 -4.43
C ALA A 350 1.44 -18.18 -4.78
N VAL A 351 0.21 -17.93 -4.29
CA VAL A 351 -0.48 -16.65 -4.50
C VAL A 351 0.26 -15.51 -3.79
N SER A 352 0.66 -15.70 -2.53
CA SER A 352 1.41 -14.70 -1.76
C SER A 352 2.76 -14.39 -2.40
N ALA A 353 3.51 -15.41 -2.84
CA ALA A 353 4.77 -15.23 -3.56
C ALA A 353 4.57 -14.52 -4.90
N GLY A 354 3.50 -14.83 -5.63
CA GLY A 354 3.13 -14.14 -6.87
C GLY A 354 2.84 -12.65 -6.64
N VAL A 355 2.12 -12.30 -5.57
CA VAL A 355 1.87 -10.91 -5.18
C VAL A 355 3.17 -10.19 -4.80
N ALA A 356 4.06 -10.85 -4.04
CA ALA A 356 5.36 -10.29 -3.69
C ALA A 356 6.23 -10.04 -4.93
N ALA A 357 6.28 -11.00 -5.86
CA ALA A 357 6.98 -10.87 -7.13
C ALA A 357 6.41 -9.71 -7.97
N LEU A 358 5.08 -9.56 -8.04
CA LEU A 358 4.43 -8.42 -8.69
C LEU A 358 4.81 -7.09 -8.03
N GLY A 359 4.93 -7.05 -6.70
CA GLY A 359 5.41 -5.90 -5.95
C GLY A 359 6.82 -5.48 -6.33
N VAL A 360 7.75 -6.45 -6.37
CA VAL A 360 9.16 -6.20 -6.77
C VAL A 360 9.25 -5.77 -8.23
N LEU A 361 8.57 -6.48 -9.14
CA LEU A 361 8.62 -6.20 -10.58
C LEU A 361 8.03 -4.84 -10.95
N ARG A 362 7.14 -4.27 -10.12
CA ARG A 362 6.50 -2.97 -10.34
C ARG A 362 7.03 -1.85 -9.45
N ASP A 363 8.08 -2.10 -8.68
CA ASP A 363 8.62 -1.16 -7.67
C ASP A 363 7.52 -0.65 -6.71
N ARG A 364 6.63 -1.54 -6.28
CA ARG A 364 5.52 -1.28 -5.36
C ARG A 364 5.76 -1.97 -4.04
N THR A 365 6.40 -1.26 -3.13
CA THR A 365 6.70 -1.76 -1.78
C THR A 365 5.44 -2.18 -1.03
N GLU A 366 4.29 -1.54 -1.29
CA GLU A 366 3.04 -1.85 -0.59
C GLU A 366 2.61 -3.30 -0.83
N LEU A 367 2.72 -3.80 -2.07
CA LEU A 367 2.32 -5.17 -2.42
C LEU A 367 3.26 -6.20 -1.78
N THR A 368 4.56 -5.93 -1.76
CA THR A 368 5.55 -6.80 -1.11
C THR A 368 5.30 -6.89 0.39
N VAL A 369 4.99 -5.77 1.04
CA VAL A 369 4.64 -5.74 2.47
C VAL A 369 3.34 -6.48 2.75
N ILE A 370 2.30 -6.27 1.93
CA ILE A 370 1.02 -6.96 2.07
C ILE A 370 1.21 -8.48 1.96
N ALA A 371 1.93 -8.95 0.93
CA ALA A 371 2.20 -10.37 0.75
C ALA A 371 2.98 -10.97 1.92
N LEU A 372 3.99 -10.25 2.43
CA LEU A 372 4.76 -10.69 3.59
C LEU A 372 3.90 -10.79 4.85
N VAL A 373 3.10 -9.76 5.14
CA VAL A 373 2.19 -9.75 6.31
C VAL A 373 1.16 -10.88 6.18
N ALA A 374 0.57 -11.06 5.00
CA ALA A 374 -0.40 -12.11 4.72
C ALA A 374 0.21 -13.50 4.90
N LEU A 375 1.46 -13.72 4.46
CA LEU A 375 2.17 -14.98 4.63
C LEU A 375 2.48 -15.26 6.11
N VAL A 376 3.01 -14.27 6.83
CA VAL A 376 3.30 -14.40 8.27
C VAL A 376 2.04 -14.68 9.08
N LEU A 377 0.95 -13.98 8.77
CA LEU A 377 -0.33 -14.20 9.45
C LEU A 377 -0.85 -15.62 9.17
N PHE A 378 -0.82 -16.06 7.92
CA PHE A 378 -1.25 -17.40 7.53
C PHE A 378 -0.44 -18.51 8.18
N THR A 379 0.89 -18.45 8.12
CA THR A 379 1.73 -19.48 8.75
C THR A 379 1.57 -19.48 10.27
N THR A 380 1.36 -18.30 10.87
CA THR A 380 1.04 -18.19 12.29
C THR A 380 -0.28 -18.92 12.58
N VAL A 381 -1.40 -18.55 11.96
CA VAL A 381 -2.69 -19.18 12.23
C VAL A 381 -2.69 -20.68 11.95
N GLN A 382 -2.04 -21.14 10.88
CA GLN A 382 -1.90 -22.57 10.59
C GLN A 382 -1.10 -23.30 11.68
N SER A 383 -0.02 -22.69 12.18
CA SER A 383 0.73 -23.24 13.32
C SER A 383 -0.14 -23.30 14.58
N PHE A 384 -0.92 -22.25 14.86
CA PHE A 384 -1.87 -22.23 15.97
C PHE A 384 -2.92 -23.32 15.86
N ALA A 385 -3.47 -23.57 14.66
CA ALA A 385 -4.46 -24.64 14.45
C ALA A 385 -3.90 -26.03 14.80
N VAL A 386 -2.64 -26.29 14.47
CA VAL A 386 -1.95 -27.55 14.84
C VAL A 386 -1.65 -27.59 16.33
N PHE A 387 -1.09 -26.53 16.91
CA PHE A 387 -0.68 -26.53 18.32
C PHE A 387 -1.85 -26.47 19.29
N ALA A 388 -2.98 -25.87 18.91
CA ALA A 388 -4.17 -25.78 19.75
C ALA A 388 -4.79 -27.16 20.05
N GLN A 389 -4.52 -28.17 19.22
CA GLN A 389 -4.92 -29.55 19.48
C GLN A 389 -4.01 -30.26 20.51
N ILE A 390 -2.82 -29.73 20.76
CA ILE A 390 -1.78 -30.36 21.58
C ILE A 390 -1.60 -29.66 22.93
N ILE A 391 -1.74 -28.32 22.95
CA ILE A 391 -1.43 -27.48 24.12
C ILE A 391 -2.67 -26.66 24.49
N ASP A 392 -3.23 -26.95 25.67
CA ASP A 392 -4.40 -26.24 26.19
C ASP A 392 -4.08 -24.81 26.68
N GLY A 393 -4.95 -23.86 26.29
CA GLY A 393 -5.12 -22.57 26.94
C GLY A 393 -3.95 -21.58 26.81
N ALA A 394 -3.63 -20.90 27.91
CA ALA A 394 -2.71 -19.75 27.93
C ALA A 394 -1.23 -20.09 27.64
N TRP A 395 -0.84 -21.36 27.79
CA TRP A 395 0.54 -21.81 27.57
C TRP A 395 0.99 -21.64 26.14
N LEU A 396 0.09 -21.86 25.18
CA LEU A 396 0.39 -21.73 23.75
C LEU A 396 0.78 -20.30 23.39
N PHE A 397 0.07 -19.30 23.92
CA PHE A 397 0.39 -17.88 23.72
C PHE A 397 1.75 -17.49 24.31
N LEU A 398 2.06 -18.02 25.50
CA LEU A 398 3.31 -17.72 26.19
C LEU A 398 4.51 -18.34 25.46
N LEU A 399 4.39 -19.60 25.00
CA LEU A 399 5.43 -20.33 24.29
C LEU A 399 5.71 -19.73 22.90
N MET A 400 4.65 -19.40 22.16
CA MET A 400 4.76 -18.74 20.85
C MET A 400 5.35 -17.34 20.97
N GLY A 401 4.90 -16.55 21.95
CA GLY A 401 5.45 -15.23 22.23
C GLY A 401 6.95 -15.26 22.55
N LEU A 402 7.39 -16.27 23.30
CA LEU A 402 8.81 -16.47 23.61
C LEU A 402 9.63 -16.84 22.37
N ILE A 403 9.10 -17.71 21.50
CA ILE A 403 9.75 -18.11 20.23
C ILE A 403 9.87 -16.91 19.28
N LEU A 404 8.81 -16.12 19.12
CA LEU A 404 8.80 -14.92 18.29
C LEU A 404 9.78 -13.85 18.82
N ALA A 405 9.79 -13.62 20.13
CA ALA A 405 10.74 -12.71 20.76
C ALA A 405 12.19 -13.20 20.58
N GLY A 406 12.43 -14.50 20.76
CA GLY A 406 13.74 -15.12 20.60
C GLY A 406 14.26 -15.04 19.17
N SER A 407 13.43 -15.37 18.19
CA SER A 407 13.78 -15.28 16.75
C SER A 407 14.01 -13.83 16.30
N GLY A 408 13.18 -12.88 16.77
CA GLY A 408 13.38 -11.45 16.53
C GLY A 408 14.70 -10.93 17.11
N TRP A 409 15.04 -11.35 18.33
CA TRP A 409 16.32 -11.01 18.95
C TRP A 409 17.52 -11.59 18.18
N LEU A 410 17.41 -12.85 17.72
CA LEU A 410 18.46 -13.52 16.95
C LEU A 410 18.70 -12.84 15.60
N ALA A 411 17.62 -12.46 14.90
CA ALA A 411 17.68 -11.75 13.64
C ALA A 411 18.30 -10.35 13.79
N ASP A 412 17.93 -9.60 14.83
CA ASP A 412 18.54 -8.28 15.09
C ASP A 412 20.04 -8.42 15.43
N ARG A 413 20.42 -9.45 16.18
CA ARG A 413 21.83 -9.74 16.49
C ARG A 413 22.63 -10.07 15.22
N GLY A 414 22.08 -10.90 14.34
CA GLY A 414 22.68 -11.22 13.04
C GLY A 414 22.86 -9.98 12.17
N ARG A 415 21.84 -9.12 12.09
CA ARG A 415 21.92 -7.83 11.38
C ARG A 415 23.03 -6.93 11.94
N ARG A 416 23.14 -6.83 13.27
CA ARG A 416 24.19 -6.03 13.92
C ARG A 416 25.60 -6.60 13.67
N GLN A 417 25.74 -7.93 13.57
CA GLN A 417 27.02 -8.57 13.23
C GLN A 417 27.42 -8.29 11.78
N LEU A 418 26.47 -8.42 10.84
CA LEU A 418 26.70 -8.10 9.43
C LEU A 418 27.04 -6.62 9.19
N ALA A 419 26.41 -5.71 9.94
CA ALA A 419 26.72 -4.29 9.86
C ALA A 419 28.13 -3.96 10.40
N LYS A 420 28.66 -4.75 11.34
CA LYS A 420 30.03 -4.59 11.85
C LYS A 420 31.07 -5.08 10.86
N THR A 421 30.89 -6.27 10.29
CA THR A 421 31.81 -6.80 9.27
C THR A 421 31.85 -5.93 8.00
N LEU A 422 30.70 -5.42 7.54
CA LEU A 422 30.65 -4.49 6.41
C LEU A 422 31.21 -3.09 6.73
N GLY A 423 31.18 -2.69 8.01
CA GLY A 423 31.79 -1.44 8.48
C GLY A 423 33.32 -1.52 8.55
N ASP A 424 33.86 -2.69 8.89
CA ASP A 424 35.31 -2.93 8.97
C ASP A 424 35.96 -3.12 7.59
N ASP A 425 35.22 -3.59 6.58
CA ASP A 425 35.71 -3.81 5.20
C ASP A 425 35.62 -2.56 4.28
N SER A 426 35.21 -1.40 4.80
CA SER A 426 35.22 -0.15 4.01
C SER A 426 36.68 0.31 3.75
N PRO A 427 37.20 0.25 2.52
CA PRO A 427 38.56 0.65 2.21
C PRO A 427 38.63 2.18 2.21
N GLY A 428 38.94 2.77 3.36
CA GLY A 428 39.07 4.23 3.50
C GLY A 428 39.19 4.78 4.92
N ALA A 429 39.04 3.96 5.98
CA ALA A 429 39.31 4.42 7.34
C ALA A 429 40.83 4.50 7.58
N VAL A 430 41.43 5.62 7.16
CA VAL A 430 42.78 6.02 7.55
C VAL A 430 42.86 6.00 9.08
N ARG A 431 43.59 5.01 9.63
CA ARG A 431 44.05 5.09 11.01
C ARG A 431 44.95 6.32 11.10
N PRO A 432 44.69 7.28 12.00
CA PRO A 432 45.66 8.33 12.27
C PRO A 432 46.88 7.65 12.89
N THR A 433 47.97 7.58 12.12
CA THR A 433 49.29 7.26 12.64
C THR A 433 49.65 8.36 13.64
N ALA A 434 49.86 7.97 14.89
CA ALA A 434 50.39 8.83 15.93
C ALA A 434 51.76 9.37 15.49
N SER A 435 51.77 10.59 14.96
CA SER A 435 52.99 11.36 14.72
C SER A 435 53.41 12.01 16.03
N ASP A 436 54.41 11.39 16.64
CA ASP A 436 55.63 12.04 17.11
C ASP A 436 55.55 13.57 17.35
N SER A 437 55.42 13.95 18.62
CA SER A 437 55.66 15.32 19.09
C SER A 437 56.18 15.31 20.52
N THR A 438 57.39 14.79 20.74
CA THR A 438 58.20 15.10 21.93
C THR A 438 59.14 16.25 21.62
N VAL A 439 58.58 17.46 21.52
CA VAL A 439 59.36 18.70 21.54
C VAL A 439 59.78 18.98 22.99
N ARG A 440 61.09 18.86 23.22
CA ARG A 440 61.80 19.20 24.46
C ARG A 440 61.83 20.72 24.62
N PRO A 441 61.45 21.30 25.78
CA PRO A 441 61.69 22.72 26.01
C PRO A 441 63.12 22.92 26.51
N GLU A 442 63.91 23.70 25.77
CA GLU A 442 65.09 24.37 26.29
C GLU A 442 64.65 25.35 27.39
N GLN A 443 65.12 25.13 28.62
CA GLN A 443 65.15 26.16 29.65
C GLN A 443 66.37 27.04 29.39
N GLY A 444 66.11 28.22 28.84
CA GLY A 444 67.02 29.35 28.89
C GLY A 444 66.78 30.17 30.16
N ASP A 445 67.86 30.41 30.88
CA ASP A 445 68.02 31.42 31.92
C ASP A 445 67.29 32.73 31.60
N LEU A 446 66.71 33.36 32.64
CA LEU A 446 66.86 34.79 32.96
C LEU A 446 66.10 35.12 34.26
N ARG A 447 66.90 35.29 35.34
CA ARG A 447 66.74 36.11 36.55
C ARG A 447 65.52 35.98 37.46
#